data_AF-A0A3D0ST22-F1
#
_entry.id   AF-A0A3D0ST22-F1
#
_cell.length_a   1.000
_cell.length_b   1.000
_cell.length_c   1.000
_cell.angle_alpha   90.00
_cell.angle_beta   90.00
_cell.angle_gamma   90.00
#
_symmetry.space_group_name_H-M   'P 1'
#
loop_
_entity.id
_entity.type
_entity.pdbx_description
1 polymer ?
#
loop_
_entity_poly.entity_id
_entity_poly.type
_entity_poly.pdbx_seq_one_letter_code
_entity_poly.pdbx_strand_id
1 'polypeptide(L)'
;MNSGDHYKIQFTPEENSYVYIFQVDSSKAIFQLFPMSSFGNVRVDNFNPVKAGVTYHLPAKDKSFKLDNSVGSESILFLAFRQRNQALEQQYEALIKARLSRDKTKEDNLQTAIKSNFKTRGLAGIVDDPAKKTATVPWTSTESFTVPAQQLNNLCADCINMVTFEHR
;
A
#
# COMPACT_ATOMS: atom_id res chain seq x y z
N MET A 1 4.59 -0.62 14.70
CA MET A 1 3.17 -1.01 14.91
C MET A 1 3.19 -2.37 15.58
N ASN A 2 2.23 -2.65 16.46
CA ASN A 2 2.14 -3.93 17.16
C ASN A 2 1.11 -4.84 16.49
N SER A 3 1.22 -6.15 16.70
CA SER A 3 0.19 -7.10 16.26
C SER A 3 -1.20 -6.72 16.77
N GLY A 4 -2.19 -6.79 15.87
CA GLY A 4 -3.56 -6.38 16.14
C GLY A 4 -3.83 -4.87 16.10
N ASP A 5 -2.81 -4.03 15.86
CA ASP A 5 -3.01 -2.61 15.57
C ASP A 5 -3.90 -2.43 14.34
N HIS A 6 -4.65 -1.34 14.35
CA HIS A 6 -5.55 -0.98 13.26
C HIS A 6 -5.00 0.25 12.53
N TYR A 7 -5.05 0.22 11.21
CA TYR A 7 -4.63 1.36 10.40
C TYR A 7 -5.62 1.67 9.28
N LYS A 8 -5.60 2.93 8.85
CA LYS A 8 -6.37 3.43 7.70
C LYS A 8 -5.43 4.13 6.75
N ILE A 9 -5.77 4.10 5.48
CA ILE A 9 -5.09 4.90 4.45
C ILE A 9 -6.09 5.94 3.97
N GLN A 10 -5.66 7.20 3.91
CA GLN A 10 -6.42 8.29 3.32
C GLN A 10 -5.59 8.93 2.23
N PHE A 11 -6.17 9.16 1.06
CA PHE A 11 -5.52 9.89 -0.02
C PHE A 11 -6.51 10.72 -0.80
N THR A 12 -6.02 11.81 -1.40
CA THR A 12 -6.79 12.71 -2.26
C THR A 12 -5.94 12.95 -3.51
N PRO A 13 -6.32 12.40 -4.67
CA PRO A 13 -5.52 12.57 -5.88
C PRO A 13 -5.69 14.00 -6.41
N GLU A 14 -4.61 14.59 -6.93
CA GLU A 14 -4.63 15.93 -7.53
C GLU A 14 -5.23 15.92 -8.96
N GLU A 15 -5.13 14.78 -9.65
CA GLU A 15 -5.68 14.56 -10.99
C GLU A 15 -6.47 13.24 -11.09
N ASN A 16 -7.35 13.14 -12.07
CA ASN A 16 -8.05 11.90 -12.38
C ASN A 16 -7.02 10.84 -12.78
N SER A 17 -7.02 9.70 -12.09
CA SER A 17 -5.94 8.74 -12.18
C SER A 17 -6.39 7.32 -11.82
N TYR A 18 -5.48 6.37 -11.99
CA TYR A 18 -5.60 4.98 -11.56
C TYR A 18 -4.59 4.74 -10.45
N VAL A 19 -5.10 4.46 -9.25
CA VAL A 19 -4.28 4.24 -8.06
C VAL A 19 -4.22 2.74 -7.76
N TYR A 20 -3.05 2.24 -7.38
CA TYR A 20 -2.88 0.88 -6.92
C TYR A 20 -2.08 0.90 -5.64
N ILE A 21 -2.65 0.35 -4.57
CA ILE A 21 -2.02 0.31 -3.25
C ILE A 21 -1.85 -1.14 -2.86
N PHE A 22 -0.62 -1.51 -2.50
CA PHE A 22 -0.28 -2.86 -2.06
C PHE A 22 0.43 -2.82 -0.71
N GLN A 23 0.15 -3.81 0.13
CA GLN A 23 0.98 -4.15 1.28
C GLN A 23 1.91 -5.31 0.87
N VAL A 24 3.17 -5.22 1.27
CA VAL A 24 4.12 -6.33 1.26
C VAL A 24 4.43 -6.64 2.71
N ASP A 25 4.03 -7.82 3.17
CA ASP A 25 4.24 -8.25 4.55
C ASP A 25 5.69 -8.69 4.81
N SER A 26 5.96 -9.10 6.05
CA SER A 26 7.26 -9.62 6.49
C SER A 26 7.67 -10.91 5.75
N SER A 27 6.71 -11.76 5.38
CA SER A 27 6.89 -12.96 4.55
C SER A 27 7.11 -12.65 3.05
N LYS A 28 7.07 -11.36 2.69
CA LYS A 28 7.12 -10.84 1.34
C LYS A 28 5.88 -11.18 0.51
N ALA A 29 4.77 -11.59 1.13
CA ALA A 29 3.50 -11.75 0.47
C ALA A 29 2.93 -10.40 0.06
N ILE A 30 2.40 -10.33 -1.17
CA ILE A 30 1.78 -9.12 -1.72
C ILE A 30 0.27 -9.17 -1.52
N PHE A 31 -0.30 -8.13 -0.91
CA PHE A 31 -1.73 -7.95 -0.74
C PHE A 31 -2.16 -6.62 -1.36
N GLN A 32 -3.10 -6.67 -2.29
CA GLN A 32 -3.73 -5.45 -2.81
C GLN A 32 -4.64 -4.87 -1.73
N LEU A 33 -4.48 -3.58 -1.45
CA LEU A 33 -5.36 -2.78 -0.59
C LEU A 33 -6.30 -1.88 -1.41
N PHE A 34 -5.90 -1.51 -2.64
CA PHE A 34 -6.71 -0.74 -3.58
C PHE A 34 -6.27 -1.00 -5.04
N PRO A 35 -7.19 -1.07 -6.01
CA PRO A 35 -8.64 -1.23 -5.84
C PRO A 35 -8.97 -2.59 -5.22
N MET A 36 -10.07 -2.68 -4.49
CA MET A 36 -10.53 -3.90 -3.83
C MET A 36 -12.06 -3.89 -3.68
N SER A 37 -12.74 -4.89 -4.24
CA SER A 37 -14.19 -5.07 -4.06
C SER A 37 -14.52 -5.68 -2.70
N SER A 38 -13.71 -6.63 -2.22
CA SER A 38 -13.93 -7.34 -0.97
C SER A 38 -12.64 -7.92 -0.38
N PHE A 39 -12.62 -8.12 0.93
CA PHE A 39 -11.60 -8.89 1.65
C PHE A 39 -12.28 -9.93 2.54
N GLY A 40 -12.04 -11.22 2.28
CA GLY A 40 -12.80 -12.30 2.90
C GLY A 40 -14.31 -12.11 2.63
N ASN A 41 -15.10 -12.07 3.70
CA ASN A 41 -16.56 -11.84 3.61
C ASN A 41 -16.97 -10.36 3.73
N VAL A 42 -16.00 -9.43 3.83
CA VAL A 42 -16.27 -8.00 3.98
C VAL A 42 -16.22 -7.33 2.61
N ARG A 43 -17.34 -6.72 2.21
CA ARG A 43 -17.43 -5.89 1.01
C ARG A 43 -16.86 -4.49 1.29
N VAL A 44 -16.05 -3.99 0.36
CA VAL A 44 -15.29 -2.74 0.49
C VAL A 44 -15.62 -1.77 -0.65
N ASP A 45 -15.80 -2.28 -1.88
CA ASP A 45 -16.21 -1.49 -3.06
C ASP A 45 -15.31 -0.29 -3.40
N ASN A 46 -14.00 -0.47 -3.25
CA ASN A 46 -13.01 0.52 -3.64
C ASN A 46 -12.52 0.28 -5.06
N PHE A 47 -12.77 1.22 -5.96
CA PHE A 47 -12.52 1.03 -7.40
C PHE A 47 -11.70 2.14 -8.03
N ASN A 48 -10.99 1.77 -9.09
CA ASN A 48 -10.46 2.70 -10.07
C ASN A 48 -11.51 2.99 -11.17
N PRO A 49 -11.41 4.12 -11.88
CA PRO A 49 -10.48 5.23 -11.65
C PRO A 49 -10.87 6.10 -10.44
N VAL A 50 -9.89 6.82 -9.89
CA VAL A 50 -10.11 7.83 -8.84
C VAL A 50 -10.24 9.24 -9.43
N LYS A 51 -11.00 10.11 -8.76
CA LYS A 51 -11.29 11.47 -9.22
C LYS A 51 -10.48 12.51 -8.46
N ALA A 52 -9.99 13.51 -9.19
CA ALA A 52 -9.28 14.66 -8.64
C ALA A 52 -10.07 15.34 -7.50
N GLY A 53 -9.38 15.68 -6.41
CA GLY A 53 -9.96 16.40 -5.26
C GLY A 53 -10.89 15.57 -4.37
N VAL A 54 -11.15 14.29 -4.69
CA VAL A 54 -11.98 13.41 -3.86
C VAL A 54 -11.11 12.65 -2.86
N THR A 55 -11.44 12.73 -1.58
CA THR A 55 -10.74 11.98 -0.53
C THR A 55 -11.28 10.55 -0.42
N TYR A 56 -10.40 9.57 -0.61
CA TYR A 56 -10.67 8.15 -0.46
C TYR A 56 -10.16 7.66 0.90
N HIS A 57 -10.92 6.76 1.55
CA HIS A 57 -10.59 6.17 2.84
C HIS A 57 -10.58 4.66 2.72
N LEU A 58 -9.47 4.02 3.08
CA LEU A 58 -9.30 2.59 2.98
C LEU A 58 -9.20 1.94 4.37
N PRO A 59 -9.89 0.81 4.59
CA PRO A 59 -10.82 0.16 3.65
C PRO A 59 -12.13 0.94 3.47
N ALA A 60 -12.60 1.67 4.47
CA ALA A 60 -13.73 2.60 4.36
C ALA A 60 -13.63 3.68 5.45
N LYS A 61 -14.49 4.70 5.44
CA LYS A 61 -14.50 5.76 6.48
C LYS A 61 -14.65 5.18 7.89
N ASP A 62 -15.53 4.22 8.05
CA ASP A 62 -15.91 3.56 9.30
C ASP A 62 -15.14 2.25 9.56
N LYS A 63 -14.15 1.89 8.72
CA LYS A 63 -13.43 0.60 8.81
C LYS A 63 -11.93 0.79 8.82
N SER A 64 -11.22 -0.19 9.36
CA SER A 64 -9.75 -0.19 9.44
C SER A 64 -9.20 -1.53 8.93
N PHE A 65 -8.01 -1.51 8.37
CA PHE A 65 -7.20 -2.72 8.24
C PHE A 65 -6.68 -3.11 9.63
N LYS A 66 -6.53 -4.40 9.87
CA LYS A 66 -5.97 -4.94 11.10
C LYS A 66 -4.69 -5.70 10.76
N LEU A 67 -3.59 -5.37 11.42
CA LEU A 67 -2.35 -6.13 11.31
C LEU A 67 -2.55 -7.52 11.91
N ASP A 68 -1.98 -8.52 11.25
CA ASP A 68 -1.99 -9.90 11.73
C ASP A 68 -0.96 -10.06 12.88
N ASN A 69 -0.55 -11.30 13.17
CA ASN A 69 0.47 -11.58 14.19
C ASN A 69 1.87 -11.76 13.59
N SER A 70 2.05 -11.48 12.29
CA SER A 70 3.28 -11.75 11.55
C SER A 70 4.26 -10.61 11.70
N VAL A 71 5.07 -10.66 12.75
CA VAL A 71 6.09 -9.63 13.02
C VAL A 71 7.15 -9.52 11.91
N GLY A 72 7.72 -8.33 11.75
CA GLY A 72 8.81 -8.04 10.82
C GLY A 72 8.60 -6.75 10.02
N SER A 73 9.46 -6.53 9.03
CA SER A 73 9.41 -5.33 8.19
C SER A 73 8.35 -5.45 7.11
N GLU A 74 7.40 -4.51 7.10
CA GLU A 74 6.31 -4.43 6.14
C GLU A 74 6.36 -3.13 5.35
N SER A 75 5.81 -3.13 4.13
CA SER A 75 5.80 -1.95 3.26
C SER A 75 4.44 -1.72 2.63
N ILE A 76 4.02 -0.46 2.54
CA ILE A 76 2.91 -0.01 1.71
C ILE A 76 3.49 0.63 0.44
N LEU A 77 3.13 0.09 -0.72
CA LEU A 77 3.42 0.65 -2.03
C LEU A 77 2.19 1.39 -2.53
N PHE A 78 2.38 2.64 -2.94
CA PHE A 78 1.38 3.49 -3.55
C PHE A 78 1.83 3.85 -4.96
N LEU A 79 1.03 3.42 -5.95
CA LEU A 79 1.28 3.64 -7.37
C LEU A 79 0.15 4.48 -7.94
N ALA A 80 0.47 5.53 -8.70
CA ALA A 80 -0.51 6.33 -9.41
C ALA A 80 -0.14 6.44 -10.89
N PHE A 81 -1.10 6.20 -11.77
CA PHE A 81 -0.94 6.26 -13.22
C PHE A 81 -2.04 7.10 -13.85
N ARG A 82 -1.73 7.83 -14.92
CA ARG A 82 -2.75 8.55 -15.71
C ARG A 82 -3.66 7.62 -16.51
N GLN A 83 -3.14 6.44 -16.86
CA GLN A 83 -3.84 5.41 -17.60
C GLN A 83 -3.89 4.11 -16.81
N ARG A 84 -4.89 3.29 -17.11
CA ARG A 84 -5.07 1.97 -16.50
C ARG A 84 -3.85 1.10 -16.77
N ASN A 85 -3.26 0.53 -15.71
CA ASN A 85 -2.14 -0.40 -15.83
C ASN A 85 -2.65 -1.85 -15.95
N GLN A 86 -3.11 -2.22 -17.15
CA GLN A 86 -3.68 -3.54 -17.41
C GLN A 86 -2.70 -4.68 -17.13
N ALA A 87 -1.41 -4.50 -17.40
CA ALA A 87 -0.39 -5.52 -17.15
C ALA A 87 -0.26 -5.83 -15.65
N LEU A 88 -0.24 -4.80 -14.79
CA LEU A 88 -0.20 -4.97 -13.34
C LEU A 88 -1.47 -5.67 -12.82
N GLU A 89 -2.64 -5.29 -13.34
CA GLU A 89 -3.91 -5.92 -12.96
C GLU A 89 -3.95 -7.40 -13.33
N GLN A 90 -3.53 -7.75 -14.55
CA GLN A 90 -3.46 -9.15 -15.01
C GLN A 90 -2.47 -9.98 -14.21
N GLN A 91 -1.30 -9.41 -13.86
CA GLN A 91 -0.32 -10.08 -13.01
C GLN A 91 -0.88 -10.37 -11.62
N TYR A 92 -1.57 -9.41 -11.01
CA TYR A 92 -2.19 -9.62 -9.70
C TYR A 92 -3.34 -10.62 -9.76
N GLU A 93 -4.18 -10.58 -10.79
CA GLU A 93 -5.23 -11.58 -11.01
C GLU A 93 -4.65 -13.00 -11.14
N ALA A 94 -3.55 -13.15 -11.88
CA ALA A 94 -2.83 -14.42 -12.00
C ALA A 94 -2.29 -14.89 -10.65
N LEU A 95 -1.78 -13.97 -9.81
CA LEU A 95 -1.31 -14.29 -8.46
C LEU A 95 -2.45 -14.82 -7.58
N ILE A 96 -3.61 -14.17 -7.60
CA ILE A 96 -4.80 -14.64 -6.88
C ILE A 96 -5.23 -16.02 -7.36
N LYS A 97 -5.26 -16.26 -8.67
CA LYS A 97 -5.58 -17.58 -9.24
C LYS A 97 -4.62 -18.66 -8.76
N ALA A 98 -3.31 -18.37 -8.73
CA ALA A 98 -2.30 -19.31 -8.24
C ALA A 98 -2.47 -19.63 -6.74
N ARG A 99 -2.81 -18.63 -5.91
CA ARG A 99 -3.14 -18.82 -4.49
C ARG A 99 -4.37 -19.72 -4.30
N LEU A 100 -5.43 -19.47 -5.07
CA LEU A 100 -6.66 -20.27 -5.01
C LEU A 100 -6.42 -21.72 -5.45
N SER A 101 -5.57 -21.95 -6.45
CA SER A 101 -5.20 -23.30 -6.90
C SER A 101 -4.11 -23.96 -6.05
N ARG A 102 -3.59 -23.28 -5.02
CA ARG A 102 -2.48 -23.73 -4.17
C ARG A 102 -1.22 -24.12 -4.96
N ASP A 103 -0.99 -23.48 -6.10
CA ASP A 103 0.19 -23.70 -6.94
C ASP A 103 1.34 -22.82 -6.44
N LYS A 104 2.14 -23.38 -5.52
CA LYS A 104 3.15 -22.60 -4.80
C LYS A 104 4.27 -22.08 -5.70
N THR A 105 4.72 -22.89 -6.66
CA THR A 105 5.77 -22.48 -7.62
C THR A 105 5.29 -21.32 -8.49
N LYS A 106 4.04 -21.40 -8.98
CA LYS A 106 3.47 -20.31 -9.78
C LYS A 106 3.22 -19.05 -8.95
N GLU A 107 2.77 -19.21 -7.71
CA GLU A 107 2.65 -18.09 -6.76
C GLU A 107 3.99 -17.38 -6.59
N ASP A 108 5.06 -18.09 -6.25
CA ASP A 108 6.37 -17.50 -5.96
C ASP A 108 6.98 -16.81 -7.19
N ASN A 109 6.81 -17.39 -8.38
CA ASN A 109 7.22 -16.78 -9.64
C ASN A 109 6.47 -15.47 -9.91
N LEU A 110 5.15 -15.45 -9.71
CA LEU A 110 4.33 -14.25 -9.93
C LEU A 110 4.63 -13.15 -8.90
N GLN A 111 4.83 -13.51 -7.64
CA GLN A 111 5.25 -12.54 -6.61
C GLN A 111 6.59 -11.91 -6.96
N THR A 112 7.55 -12.70 -7.44
CA THR A 112 8.86 -12.22 -7.86
C THR A 112 8.76 -11.27 -9.06
N ALA A 113 7.95 -11.62 -10.07
CA ALA A 113 7.73 -10.77 -11.24
C ALA A 113 7.08 -9.43 -10.88
N ILE A 114 6.05 -9.44 -10.04
CA ILE A 114 5.37 -8.22 -9.58
C ILE A 114 6.34 -7.32 -8.79
N LYS A 115 7.13 -7.89 -7.87
CA LYS A 115 8.15 -7.14 -7.12
C LYS A 115 9.22 -6.53 -8.03
N SER A 116 9.63 -7.26 -9.07
CA SER A 116 10.59 -6.74 -10.05
C SER A 116 10.05 -5.49 -10.74
N ASN A 117 8.76 -5.45 -11.08
CA ASN A 117 8.12 -4.25 -11.65
C ASN A 117 8.14 -3.06 -10.69
N PHE A 118 8.09 -3.30 -9.38
CA PHE A 118 8.23 -2.23 -8.39
C PHE A 118 9.67 -1.73 -8.27
N LYS A 119 10.66 -2.63 -8.35
CA LYS A 119 12.09 -2.27 -8.35
C LYS A 119 12.55 -1.56 -9.63
N THR A 120 11.94 -1.86 -10.78
CA THR A 120 12.31 -1.25 -12.06
C THR A 120 11.63 0.10 -12.28
N ARG A 121 10.55 0.37 -11.57
CA ARG A 121 9.76 1.63 -11.66
C ARG A 121 9.89 2.51 -10.42
N GLY A 122 10.63 2.08 -9.39
CA GLY A 122 10.87 2.81 -8.14
C GLY A 122 12.30 2.57 -7.62
N LEU A 123 12.82 3.55 -6.86
CA LEU A 123 14.13 3.64 -6.17
C LEU A 123 15.13 2.48 -6.38
N ALA A 124 16.26 2.79 -7.03
CA ALA A 124 17.38 1.87 -7.28
C ALA A 124 18.18 1.47 -6.02
N GLY A 125 17.88 2.06 -4.86
CA GLY A 125 18.55 1.77 -3.59
C GLY A 125 18.07 2.69 -2.46
N ILE A 126 18.40 2.29 -1.23
CA ILE A 126 18.26 3.10 -0.01
C ILE A 126 19.65 3.66 0.30
N VAL A 127 19.78 4.98 0.38
CA VAL A 127 20.98 5.68 0.85
C VAL A 127 20.64 6.40 2.15
N ASP A 128 21.61 6.52 3.05
CA ASP A 128 21.45 7.37 4.24
C ASP A 128 21.18 8.83 3.80
N ASP A 129 20.22 9.49 4.48
CA ASP A 129 19.91 10.89 4.21
C ASP A 129 21.15 11.78 4.42
N PRO A 130 21.56 12.59 3.43
CA PRO A 130 22.55 13.63 3.65
C PRO A 130 21.92 14.71 4.54
N ALA A 131 22.24 14.63 5.83
CA ALA A 131 21.85 15.50 6.94
C ALA A 131 20.38 15.42 7.41
N LYS A 132 20.18 14.71 8.53
CA LYS A 132 19.00 14.79 9.39
C LYS A 132 18.64 16.26 9.71
N LYS A 133 17.59 16.80 9.08
CA LYS A 133 16.90 18.00 9.56
C LYS A 133 15.65 17.58 10.32
N THR A 134 15.76 17.56 11.64
CA THR A 134 14.66 17.37 12.59
C THR A 134 13.69 18.56 12.48
N ALA A 135 12.46 18.31 12.06
CA ALA A 135 11.36 19.26 12.22
C ALA A 135 10.60 18.92 13.51
N THR A 136 10.68 19.80 14.51
CA THR A 136 9.96 19.67 15.78
C THR A 136 8.57 20.29 15.63
N VAL A 137 7.51 19.49 15.80
CA VAL A 137 6.12 19.98 15.86
C VAL A 137 5.67 19.91 17.33
N PRO A 138 5.16 21.02 17.94
CA PRO A 138 4.76 21.02 19.36
C PRO A 138 3.50 20.16 19.59
N TRP A 139 3.51 19.38 20.66
CA TRP A 139 2.48 18.40 21.06
C TRP A 139 1.60 18.92 22.20
N THR A 140 0.29 18.63 22.18
CA THR A 140 -0.60 18.76 23.35
C THR A 140 -1.36 17.45 23.61
N SER A 141 -1.53 17.15 24.90
CA SER A 141 -1.84 15.82 25.46
C SER A 141 -3.34 15.51 25.57
N THR A 142 -3.94 14.89 24.57
CA THR A 142 -5.16 14.08 24.80
C THR A 142 -5.17 12.86 23.86
N GLU A 143 -4.45 11.84 24.34
CA GLU A 143 -4.43 10.41 24.00
C GLU A 143 -5.25 9.87 22.81
N SER A 144 -4.51 9.42 21.80
CA SER A 144 -4.56 8.04 21.28
C SER A 144 -3.23 7.78 20.55
N PHE A 145 -2.77 6.52 20.50
CA PHE A 145 -1.51 6.14 19.85
C PHE A 145 -1.55 6.49 18.36
N THR A 146 -1.00 7.65 17.99
CA THR A 146 -0.85 8.08 16.60
C THR A 146 0.44 7.47 16.07
N VAL A 147 0.35 6.38 15.31
CA VAL A 147 1.39 6.09 14.31
C VAL A 147 1.54 7.38 13.51
N PRO A 148 2.74 7.99 13.42
CA PRO A 148 2.88 9.28 12.76
C PRO A 148 2.20 9.17 11.40
N ALA A 149 1.14 9.96 11.20
CA ALA A 149 0.41 9.98 9.96
C ALA A 149 1.42 10.41 8.90
N GLN A 150 1.98 9.46 8.17
CA GLN A 150 2.97 9.74 7.15
C GLN A 150 2.19 10.25 5.95
N GLN A 151 2.04 11.57 5.89
CA GLN A 151 1.34 12.24 4.82
C GLN A 151 2.26 12.24 3.59
N LEU A 152 1.91 11.42 2.60
CA LEU A 152 2.56 11.46 1.29
C LEU A 152 2.01 12.67 0.53
N ASN A 153 2.75 13.78 0.55
CA ASN A 153 2.44 14.98 -0.23
C ASN A 153 3.08 14.88 -1.62
N ASN A 154 2.45 15.48 -2.65
CA ASN A 154 2.96 15.58 -4.03
C ASN A 154 3.20 14.22 -4.71
N LEU A 155 2.17 13.36 -4.72
CA LEU A 155 2.19 12.11 -5.48
C LEU A 155 2.17 12.43 -6.99
N CYS A 156 3.35 12.52 -7.61
CA CYS A 156 3.48 12.76 -9.04
C CYS A 156 2.95 11.60 -9.90
N ALA A 157 2.50 11.92 -11.12
CA ALA A 157 2.11 10.93 -12.11
C ALA A 157 3.28 9.99 -12.44
N ASP A 158 3.01 8.68 -12.48
CA ASP A 158 3.98 7.60 -12.73
C ASP A 158 5.05 7.42 -11.63
N CYS A 159 4.88 8.05 -10.47
CA CYS A 159 5.76 7.88 -9.32
C CYS A 159 5.30 6.73 -8.41
N ILE A 160 6.28 5.94 -7.95
CA ILE A 160 6.09 4.92 -6.92
C ILE A 160 6.47 5.54 -5.58
N ASN A 161 5.53 5.53 -4.64
CA ASN A 161 5.79 5.94 -3.26
C ASN A 161 5.74 4.70 -2.37
N MET A 162 6.74 4.52 -1.51
CA MET A 162 6.83 3.37 -0.63
C MET A 162 7.07 3.83 0.79
N VAL A 163 6.22 3.37 1.70
CA VAL A 163 6.37 3.58 3.14
C VAL A 163 6.70 2.23 3.77
N THR A 164 7.82 2.14 4.47
CA THR A 164 8.21 0.94 5.23
C THR A 164 8.04 1.21 6.72
N PHE A 165 7.48 0.24 7.42
CA PHE A 165 7.31 0.29 8.87
C PHE A 165 7.63 -1.06 9.49
N GLU A 166 8.04 -1.02 10.76
CA GLU A 166 8.29 -2.22 11.55
C GLU A 166 7.01 -2.66 12.26
N HIS A 167 6.59 -3.91 12.01
CA HIS A 167 5.56 -4.63 12.74
C HIS A 167 6.24 -5.45 13.85
N ARG A 168 5.85 -5.21 15.10
CA ARG A 168 6.42 -5.78 16.31
C ARG A 168 5.42 -6.64 17.08
#